data_AF-A0A0Q4V8W6-F1
#
_entry.id   AF-A0A0Q4V8W6-F1
#
_cell.length_a   1.000
_cell.length_b   1.000
_cell.length_c   1.000
_cell.angle_alpha   90.00
_cell.angle_beta   90.00
_cell.angle_gamma   90.00
#
_symmetry.space_group_name_H-M   'P 1'
#
loop_
_entity.id
_entity.type
_entity.pdbx_description
1 polymer ?
#
loop_
_entity_poly.entity_id
_entity_poly.type
_entity_poly.pdbx_seq_one_letter_code
_entity_poly.pdbx_strand_id
1 'polypeptide(L)'
;MSDSTHSGSWWAPSSTHAKRTALGTAAIVIALSLITWTVWASPSNPVSTAVHHALGVDTAAEKTARKAASADALQNRLDAAQKQIWKLEGQLQSANASGSSRADQIAKLQQQLQSAQASLGQATAAAASATGAKASAAGSGGSGSGGSGQGGAHAVSTKPAASGTSGPSKEPTTVTPAAPTKAEVLAQQSRWYGLYTAQSPFNWAEYDQVSQQVGTATNMTGYFQGFDQAFNASAVQRSWANGRLPVMTWETTPALSGNDAPYIEGYTNADIMDPAKFGAYIKSYADAIAANGQPMVLRFDHEMNGSWYNWSEDAQAPDGSYPNAKGSYAAMWKYVHTIFQDEGANDYVIWDWSPTRIDDLSPKASSPKLTQAHMDNNYPGDAYVDWVGMSGYYRKSTTPPTFATTFAATLAQLRALPHTTGTKPIFLAEIGATETGGTGQKAKWMTSLFDSLAAPENRDVIGFAYFSETATTYVDGVRSTNDWRLNSRPDSLAAFSTGIKRTDTDFDLQEVTQ
;
A
#
# COMPACT_ATOMS: atom_id res chain seq x y z
N MET A 1 13.75 -81.11 -49.54
CA MET A 1 14.58 -80.98 -48.34
C MET A 1 15.98 -80.58 -48.78
N SER A 2 16.58 -79.72 -47.96
CA SER A 2 17.78 -78.89 -48.08
C SER A 2 19.05 -79.48 -48.70
N ASP A 3 19.88 -78.61 -49.31
CA ASP A 3 21.24 -78.23 -48.85
C ASP A 3 21.89 -77.25 -49.86
N SER A 4 22.28 -76.00 -49.49
CA SER A 4 23.55 -75.53 -48.86
C SER A 4 24.79 -75.77 -49.77
N THR A 5 25.79 -74.91 -50.00
CA THR A 5 26.32 -73.63 -49.46
C THR A 5 27.52 -73.18 -50.34
N HIS A 6 27.72 -71.85 -50.50
CA HIS A 6 28.96 -71.02 -50.49
C HIS A 6 30.36 -71.65 -50.79
N SER A 7 31.42 -70.97 -51.28
CA SER A 7 31.79 -69.59 -51.63
C SER A 7 33.25 -69.59 -52.14
N GLY A 8 33.68 -68.57 -52.89
CA GLY A 8 35.10 -68.24 -53.08
C GLY A 8 35.28 -66.81 -53.61
N SER A 9 35.93 -65.95 -52.84
CA SER A 9 36.18 -64.54 -53.11
C SER A 9 37.59 -64.29 -53.69
N TRP A 10 37.71 -63.30 -54.57
CA TRP A 10 38.94 -62.92 -55.31
C TRP A 10 39.04 -61.41 -55.41
N TRP A 11 40.12 -60.78 -54.91
CA TRP A 11 40.46 -59.40 -55.30
C TRP A 11 41.98 -59.14 -55.26
N ALA A 12 42.51 -58.66 -56.39
CA ALA A 12 43.62 -57.70 -56.48
C ALA A 12 43.19 -56.56 -57.44
N PRO A 13 43.68 -55.32 -57.29
CA PRO A 13 42.99 -54.12 -57.78
C PRO A 13 43.51 -53.57 -59.13
N SER A 14 42.62 -52.90 -59.88
CA SER A 14 42.90 -52.15 -61.11
C SER A 14 42.69 -50.64 -60.89
N SER A 15 43.58 -49.82 -61.45
CA SER A 15 43.83 -48.41 -61.10
C SER A 15 43.19 -47.34 -62.00
N THR A 16 42.04 -47.61 -62.64
CA THR A 16 41.43 -46.69 -63.62
C THR A 16 40.44 -45.66 -63.06
N HIS A 17 40.17 -45.65 -61.74
CA HIS A 17 39.20 -44.70 -61.14
C HIS A 17 39.68 -43.86 -59.95
N ALA A 18 40.96 -43.92 -59.58
CA ALA A 18 41.48 -43.29 -58.37
C ALA A 18 41.17 -41.78 -58.24
N LYS A 19 41.17 -41.01 -59.34
CA LYS A 19 40.85 -39.57 -59.32
C LYS A 19 39.34 -39.28 -59.13
N ARG A 20 38.45 -40.16 -59.60
CA ARG A 20 36.99 -40.05 -59.41
C ARG A 20 36.58 -40.50 -58.02
N THR A 21 37.22 -41.53 -57.49
CA THR A 21 37.01 -41.98 -56.11
C THR A 21 37.51 -40.93 -55.11
N ALA A 22 38.66 -40.28 -55.35
CA ALA A 22 39.15 -39.21 -54.48
C ALA A 22 38.23 -37.97 -54.43
N LEU A 23 37.66 -37.57 -55.57
CA LEU A 23 36.67 -36.48 -55.63
C LEU A 23 35.33 -36.86 -54.97
N GLY A 24 34.89 -38.12 -55.13
CA GLY A 24 33.70 -38.64 -54.46
C GLY A 24 33.86 -38.73 -52.94
N THR A 25 35.00 -39.20 -52.45
CA THR A 25 35.28 -39.29 -51.01
C THR A 25 35.44 -37.91 -50.36
N ALA A 26 36.07 -36.95 -51.04
CA ALA A 26 36.16 -35.57 -50.56
C ALA A 26 34.77 -34.89 -50.46
N ALA A 27 33.89 -35.12 -51.44
CA ALA A 27 32.53 -34.59 -51.40
C ALA A 27 31.69 -35.21 -50.28
N ILE A 28 31.84 -36.52 -50.03
CA ILE A 28 31.18 -37.23 -48.92
C ILE A 28 31.69 -36.76 -47.56
N VAL A 29 33.01 -36.56 -47.42
CA VAL A 29 33.58 -36.04 -46.17
C VAL A 29 33.13 -34.62 -45.89
N ILE A 30 33.06 -33.74 -46.91
CA ILE A 30 32.53 -32.38 -46.76
C ILE A 30 31.04 -32.38 -46.41
N ALA A 31 30.24 -33.25 -47.05
CA ALA A 31 28.82 -33.41 -46.72
C ALA A 31 28.61 -33.93 -45.30
N LEU A 32 29.39 -34.93 -44.87
CA LEU A 32 29.35 -35.45 -43.50
C LEU A 32 29.84 -34.41 -42.47
N SER A 33 30.83 -33.59 -42.82
CA SER A 33 31.31 -32.49 -41.98
C SER A 33 30.25 -31.40 -41.81
N LEU A 34 29.54 -31.04 -42.89
CA LEU A 34 28.45 -30.08 -42.88
C LEU A 34 27.23 -30.58 -42.10
N ILE A 35 26.91 -31.88 -42.20
CA ILE A 35 25.86 -32.53 -41.42
C ILE A 35 26.25 -32.57 -39.93
N THR A 36 27.49 -32.93 -39.62
CA THR A 36 27.98 -32.97 -38.23
C THR A 36 28.01 -31.57 -37.61
N TRP A 37 28.39 -30.54 -38.39
CA TRP A 37 28.37 -29.15 -37.97
C TRP A 37 26.94 -28.60 -37.79
N THR A 38 26.01 -28.92 -38.70
CA THR A 38 24.60 -28.49 -38.56
C THR A 38 23.85 -29.19 -37.43
N VAL A 39 24.26 -30.41 -37.06
CA VAL A 39 23.67 -31.16 -35.92
C VAL A 39 24.24 -30.67 -34.58
N TRP A 40 25.50 -30.25 -34.50
CA TRP A 40 26.15 -29.85 -33.24
C TRP A 40 26.27 -28.34 -32.99
N ALA A 41 26.16 -27.49 -34.02
CA ALA A 41 26.36 -26.03 -33.90
C ALA A 41 25.08 -25.17 -34.00
N SER A 42 23.89 -25.76 -34.19
CA SER A 42 22.64 -25.00 -34.29
C SER A 42 21.57 -25.50 -33.29
N PRO A 43 21.19 -24.72 -32.26
CA PRO A 43 20.27 -25.16 -31.20
C PRO A 43 18.79 -25.32 -31.62
N SER A 44 18.44 -25.10 -32.89
CA SER A 44 17.05 -24.92 -33.32
C SER A 44 16.72 -25.52 -34.70
N ASN A 45 17.30 -26.68 -35.03
CA ASN A 45 16.97 -27.41 -36.27
C ASN A 45 15.89 -28.50 -36.01
N PRO A 46 14.80 -28.59 -36.81
CA PRO A 46 13.74 -29.60 -36.68
C PRO A 46 14.19 -31.07 -36.68
N VAL A 47 15.37 -31.37 -37.24
CA VAL A 47 15.95 -32.73 -37.23
C VAL A 47 16.42 -33.15 -35.83
N SER A 48 16.92 -32.20 -35.02
CA SER A 48 17.32 -32.45 -33.63
C SER A 48 16.10 -32.80 -32.76
N THR A 49 15.00 -32.06 -32.94
CA THR A 49 13.73 -32.29 -32.25
C THR A 49 13.14 -33.67 -32.54
N ALA A 50 13.25 -34.16 -33.78
CA ALA A 50 12.79 -35.49 -34.17
C ALA A 50 13.62 -36.63 -33.54
N VAL A 51 14.94 -36.46 -33.41
CA VAL A 51 15.83 -37.44 -32.78
C VAL A 51 15.62 -37.51 -31.26
N HIS A 52 15.37 -36.37 -30.61
CA HIS A 52 15.01 -36.30 -29.19
C HIS A 52 13.68 -37.01 -28.88
N HIS A 53 12.68 -36.87 -29.76
CA HIS A 53 11.40 -37.54 -29.64
C HIS A 53 11.49 -39.07 -29.88
N ALA A 54 12.40 -39.51 -30.75
CA ALA A 54 12.64 -40.94 -31.02
C ALA A 54 13.44 -41.65 -29.91
N LEU A 55 14.24 -40.92 -29.13
CA LEU A 55 15.05 -41.44 -28.03
C LEU A 55 14.39 -41.28 -26.65
N GLY A 56 13.23 -40.63 -26.55
CA GLY A 56 12.53 -40.38 -25.29
C GLY A 56 13.28 -39.45 -24.34
N VAL A 57 14.16 -38.59 -24.85
CA VAL A 57 14.97 -37.66 -24.05
C VAL A 57 14.59 -36.23 -24.39
N ASP A 58 14.01 -35.52 -23.42
CA ASP A 58 13.56 -34.13 -23.56
C ASP A 58 14.65 -33.21 -24.12
N THR A 59 14.28 -32.37 -25.09
CA THR A 59 15.14 -31.33 -25.67
C THR A 59 15.50 -30.26 -24.62
N ALA A 60 16.58 -29.50 -24.85
CA ALA A 60 16.97 -28.40 -23.97
C ALA A 60 15.88 -27.30 -23.89
N ALA A 61 15.14 -27.07 -24.97
CA ALA A 61 14.00 -26.16 -25.02
C ALA A 61 12.83 -26.68 -24.17
N GLU A 62 12.51 -27.98 -24.24
CA GLU A 62 11.46 -28.60 -23.42
C GLU A 62 11.85 -28.68 -21.94
N LYS A 63 13.12 -28.92 -21.61
CA LYS A 63 13.62 -28.84 -20.23
C LYS A 63 13.54 -27.42 -19.67
N THR A 64 13.80 -26.40 -20.50
CA THR A 64 13.68 -24.99 -20.10
C THR A 64 12.22 -24.59 -19.94
N ALA A 65 11.35 -25.00 -20.87
CA ALA A 65 9.90 -24.76 -20.79
C ALA A 65 9.25 -25.49 -19.60
N ARG A 66 9.67 -26.73 -19.28
CA ARG A 66 9.22 -27.43 -18.05
C ARG A 66 9.73 -26.79 -16.78
N LYS A 67 10.97 -26.27 -16.77
CA LYS A 67 11.51 -25.52 -15.64
C LYS A 67 10.77 -24.20 -15.44
N ALA A 68 10.47 -23.46 -16.52
CA ALA A 68 9.65 -22.25 -16.47
C ALA A 68 8.22 -22.57 -16.01
N ALA A 69 7.57 -23.58 -16.59
CA ALA A 69 6.25 -24.03 -16.15
C ALA A 69 6.23 -24.53 -14.70
N SER A 70 7.33 -25.11 -14.20
CA SER A 70 7.47 -25.50 -12.80
C SER A 70 7.70 -24.30 -11.88
N ALA A 71 8.39 -23.25 -12.34
CA ALA A 71 8.57 -21.99 -11.62
C ALA A 71 7.26 -21.21 -11.56
N ASP A 72 6.50 -21.15 -12.65
CA ASP A 72 5.16 -20.55 -12.69
C ASP A 72 4.17 -21.35 -11.83
N ALA A 73 4.26 -22.68 -11.82
CA ALA A 73 3.45 -23.51 -10.92
C ALA A 73 3.83 -23.34 -9.45
N LEU A 74 5.12 -23.14 -9.14
CA LEU A 74 5.61 -22.80 -7.81
C LEU A 74 5.18 -21.40 -7.38
N GLN A 75 5.26 -20.42 -8.27
CA GLN A 75 4.79 -19.05 -8.04
C GLN A 75 3.28 -19.02 -7.80
N ASN A 76 2.48 -19.71 -8.63
CA ASN A 76 1.04 -19.83 -8.44
C ASN A 76 0.68 -20.53 -7.10
N ARG A 77 1.48 -21.50 -6.66
CA ARG A 77 1.30 -22.14 -5.34
C ARG A 77 1.71 -21.22 -4.18
N LEU A 78 2.76 -20.43 -4.35
CA LEU A 78 3.16 -19.39 -3.40
C LEU A 78 2.09 -18.30 -3.29
N ASP A 79 1.57 -17.82 -4.42
CA ASP A 79 0.49 -16.82 -4.46
C ASP A 79 -0.80 -17.38 -3.85
N ALA A 80 -1.12 -18.65 -4.09
CA ALA A 80 -2.28 -19.32 -3.47
C ALA A 80 -2.08 -19.52 -1.96
N ALA A 81 -0.88 -19.90 -1.52
CA ALA A 81 -0.55 -20.02 -0.09
C ALA A 81 -0.59 -18.66 0.61
N GLN A 82 -0.08 -17.62 -0.03
CA GLN A 82 -0.07 -16.25 0.46
C GLN A 82 -1.50 -15.69 0.57
N LYS A 83 -2.34 -15.91 -0.45
CA LYS A 83 -3.78 -15.58 -0.39
C LYS A 83 -4.50 -16.31 0.74
N GLN A 84 -4.12 -17.56 1.02
CA GLN A 84 -4.69 -18.32 2.12
C GLN A 84 -4.23 -17.81 3.48
N ILE A 85 -2.98 -17.36 3.61
CA ILE A 85 -2.46 -16.69 4.81
C ILE A 85 -3.25 -15.39 5.06
N TRP A 86 -3.40 -14.54 4.05
CA TRP A 86 -4.18 -13.30 4.16
C TRP A 86 -5.64 -13.54 4.54
N LYS A 87 -6.25 -14.59 3.97
CA LYS A 87 -7.60 -14.99 4.35
C LYS A 87 -7.67 -15.40 5.82
N LEU A 88 -6.69 -16.14 6.33
CA LEU A 88 -6.64 -16.59 7.72
C LEU A 88 -6.34 -15.44 8.69
N GLU A 89 -5.48 -14.50 8.31
CA GLU A 89 -5.15 -13.28 9.07
C GLU A 89 -6.36 -12.33 9.16
N GLY A 90 -7.04 -12.08 8.03
CA GLY A 90 -8.29 -11.30 8.03
C GLY A 90 -9.41 -11.99 8.82
N GLN A 91 -9.46 -13.32 8.83
CA GLN A 91 -10.39 -14.07 9.68
C GLN A 91 -10.04 -13.99 11.17
N LEU A 92 -8.76 -13.92 11.52
CA LEU A 92 -8.28 -13.74 12.90
C LEU A 92 -8.67 -12.38 13.47
N GLN A 93 -8.58 -11.31 12.67
CA GLN A 93 -9.00 -9.95 13.06
C GLN A 93 -10.52 -9.80 13.21
N SER A 94 -11.31 -10.65 12.55
CA SER A 94 -12.78 -10.56 12.53
C SER A 94 -13.51 -11.42 13.58
N ALA A 95 -12.81 -12.29 14.32
CA ALA A 95 -13.43 -13.29 15.21
C ALA A 95 -12.74 -13.42 16.57
N ASN A 96 -13.47 -13.01 17.63
CA ASN A 96 -13.16 -13.38 19.00
C ASN A 96 -13.31 -14.91 19.20
N ALA A 97 -12.31 -15.50 19.89
CA ALA A 97 -12.21 -16.85 20.46
C ALA A 97 -11.40 -17.93 19.69
N SER A 98 -10.41 -18.49 20.41
CA SER A 98 -9.45 -19.57 20.11
C SER A 98 -8.16 -19.20 19.34
N GLY A 99 -7.31 -18.38 19.98
CA GLY A 99 -6.04 -17.89 19.42
C GLY A 99 -4.83 -18.85 19.42
N SER A 100 -4.81 -19.96 20.19
CA SER A 100 -3.58 -20.77 20.29
C SER A 100 -3.37 -21.73 19.10
N SER A 101 -4.38 -22.50 18.70
CA SER A 101 -4.21 -23.53 17.65
C SER A 101 -4.05 -22.99 16.23
N ARG A 102 -4.43 -21.72 15.99
CA ARG A 102 -4.27 -21.04 14.69
C ARG A 102 -2.97 -20.24 14.59
N ALA A 103 -2.48 -19.67 15.69
CA ALA A 103 -1.12 -19.11 15.74
C ALA A 103 -0.07 -20.19 15.41
N ASP A 104 -0.26 -21.40 15.92
CA ASP A 104 0.59 -22.55 15.59
C ASP A 104 0.54 -22.95 14.10
N GLN A 105 -0.63 -22.82 13.47
CA GLN A 105 -0.80 -23.06 12.03
C GLN A 105 -0.14 -21.94 11.19
N ILE A 106 -0.22 -20.69 11.62
CA ILE A 106 0.45 -19.55 10.98
C ILE A 106 1.97 -19.71 11.08
N ALA A 107 2.49 -20.04 12.26
CA ALA A 107 3.92 -20.31 12.45
C ALA A 107 4.42 -21.45 11.56
N LYS A 108 3.62 -22.51 11.42
CA LYS A 108 3.93 -23.65 10.53
C LYS A 108 3.91 -23.26 9.05
N LEU A 109 2.96 -22.42 8.63
CA LEU A 109 2.88 -21.91 7.25
C LEU A 109 4.02 -20.94 6.93
N GLN A 110 4.41 -20.08 7.88
CA GLN A 110 5.57 -19.19 7.76
C GLN A 110 6.87 -19.99 7.62
N GLN A 111 7.01 -21.07 8.41
CA GLN A 111 8.17 -21.97 8.30
C GLN A 111 8.21 -22.72 6.96
N GLN A 112 7.04 -23.12 6.44
CA GLN A 112 6.93 -23.71 5.10
C GLN A 112 7.28 -22.69 4.00
N LEU A 113 6.87 -21.42 4.15
CA LEU A 113 7.20 -20.35 3.21
C LEU A 113 8.71 -20.07 3.17
N GLN A 114 9.37 -20.00 4.34
CA GLN A 114 10.82 -19.86 4.43
C GLN A 114 11.56 -21.03 3.78
N SER A 115 11.07 -22.26 3.96
CA SER A 115 11.65 -23.45 3.31
C SER A 115 11.48 -23.44 1.79
N ALA A 116 10.36 -22.92 1.30
CA ALA A 116 10.07 -22.78 -0.13
C ALA A 116 10.92 -21.67 -0.77
N GLN A 117 11.09 -20.54 -0.07
CA GLN A 117 11.98 -19.44 -0.48
C GLN A 117 13.44 -19.88 -0.52
N ALA A 118 13.90 -20.67 0.45
CA ALA A 118 15.25 -21.26 0.43
C ALA A 118 15.43 -22.23 -0.75
N SER A 119 14.42 -23.05 -1.04
CA SER A 119 14.43 -23.98 -2.19
C SER A 119 14.43 -23.23 -3.54
N LEU A 120 13.72 -22.10 -3.63
CA LEU A 120 13.71 -21.22 -4.80
C LEU A 120 15.08 -20.52 -4.98
N GLY A 121 15.70 -20.07 -3.89
CA GLY A 121 17.06 -19.52 -3.88
C GLY A 121 18.10 -20.54 -4.36
N GLN A 122 17.97 -21.80 -3.97
CA GLN A 122 18.85 -22.88 -4.45
C GLN A 122 18.60 -23.21 -5.93
N ALA A 123 17.34 -23.22 -6.38
CA ALA A 123 16.98 -23.46 -7.78
C ALA A 123 17.45 -22.33 -8.72
N THR A 124 17.38 -21.07 -8.26
CA THR A 124 17.86 -19.89 -8.99
C THR A 124 19.39 -19.80 -9.03
N ALA A 125 20.08 -20.14 -7.93
CA ALA A 125 21.53 -20.25 -7.91
C ALA A 125 22.04 -21.38 -8.84
N ALA A 126 21.36 -22.52 -8.86
CA ALA A 126 21.66 -23.61 -9.79
C ALA A 126 21.44 -23.20 -11.26
N ALA A 127 20.42 -22.39 -11.54
CA ALA A 127 20.17 -21.83 -12.88
C ALA A 127 21.23 -20.79 -13.31
N ALA A 128 21.72 -19.96 -12.38
CA ALA A 128 22.80 -18.99 -12.64
C ALA A 128 24.16 -19.66 -12.89
N SER A 129 24.44 -20.79 -12.23
CA SER A 129 25.65 -21.58 -12.48
C SER A 129 25.68 -22.23 -13.88
N ALA A 130 24.52 -22.41 -14.52
CA ALA A 130 24.40 -22.96 -15.86
C ALA A 130 24.57 -21.92 -16.99
N THR A 131 24.42 -20.62 -16.69
CA THR A 131 24.57 -19.52 -17.66
C THR A 131 25.93 -18.82 -17.59
N GLY A 132 26.69 -18.98 -16.51
CA GLY A 132 28.01 -18.37 -16.31
C GLY A 132 29.16 -18.90 -17.18
N ALA A 133 28.98 -19.98 -17.95
CA ALA A 133 30.04 -20.57 -18.77
C ALA A 133 30.13 -20.03 -20.23
N LYS A 134 29.35 -19.01 -20.61
CA LYS A 134 29.29 -18.52 -22.00
C LYS A 134 29.63 -17.04 -22.22
N ALA A 135 29.99 -16.27 -21.20
CA ALA A 135 30.21 -14.82 -21.32
C ALA A 135 31.68 -14.37 -21.25
N SER A 136 32.62 -15.18 -21.76
CA SER A 136 34.02 -14.78 -21.94
C SER A 136 34.52 -15.09 -23.35
N ALA A 137 33.82 -14.61 -24.38
CA ALA A 137 34.35 -14.47 -25.73
C ALA A 137 33.47 -13.49 -26.54
N ALA A 138 34.11 -12.52 -27.20
CA ALA A 138 33.55 -11.39 -27.96
C ALA A 138 33.01 -10.24 -27.07
N GLY A 139 33.62 -9.06 -26.99
CA GLY A 139 34.49 -8.38 -27.94
C GLY A 139 33.87 -7.06 -28.38
N SER A 140 34.12 -6.01 -27.59
CA SER A 140 34.57 -4.67 -28.02
C SER A 140 33.92 -3.97 -29.23
N GLY A 141 33.43 -2.75 -28.98
CA GLY A 141 33.40 -1.67 -29.99
C GLY A 141 32.11 -0.86 -29.99
N GLY A 142 32.22 0.46 -29.75
CA GLY A 142 31.17 1.41 -30.10
C GLY A 142 31.03 2.60 -29.17
N SER A 143 31.98 3.55 -29.22
CA SER A 143 31.80 4.90 -28.68
C SER A 143 30.90 5.73 -29.61
N GLY A 144 30.02 6.57 -29.02
CA GLY A 144 29.24 7.57 -29.74
C GLY A 144 28.77 8.67 -28.78
N SER A 145 29.37 9.86 -28.92
CA SER A 145 29.15 11.06 -28.11
C SER A 145 27.98 11.92 -28.60
N GLY A 146 27.40 12.69 -27.68
CA GLY A 146 27.08 14.10 -27.91
C GLY A 146 25.63 14.42 -28.32
N GLY A 147 24.99 15.29 -27.53
CA GLY A 147 23.68 15.84 -27.85
C GLY A 147 23.12 16.70 -26.72
N SER A 148 23.82 17.79 -26.38
CA SER A 148 23.34 18.87 -25.53
C SER A 148 22.18 19.63 -26.20
N GLY A 149 21.04 19.72 -25.53
CA GLY A 149 19.92 20.57 -25.91
C GLY A 149 19.46 21.42 -24.73
N GLN A 150 19.94 22.66 -24.66
CA GLN A 150 19.41 23.72 -23.82
C GLN A 150 18.30 24.44 -24.60
N GLY A 151 17.11 24.54 -24.02
CA GLY A 151 15.99 25.34 -24.52
C GLY A 151 15.19 25.85 -23.33
N GLY A 152 15.06 27.17 -23.21
CA GLY A 152 14.58 27.86 -22.02
C GLY A 152 13.09 28.18 -21.95
N ALA A 153 12.78 28.85 -20.85
CA ALA A 153 11.64 29.73 -20.55
C ALA A 153 10.25 29.11 -20.29
N HIS A 154 9.88 29.17 -19.00
CA HIS A 154 8.55 29.49 -18.46
C HIS A 154 7.34 28.67 -18.94
N ALA A 155 7.14 27.54 -18.27
CA ALA A 155 5.86 27.21 -17.67
C ALA A 155 6.18 26.51 -16.33
N VAL A 156 5.83 27.12 -15.20
CA VAL A 156 5.83 26.38 -13.93
C VAL A 156 4.62 25.45 -14.00
N SER A 157 4.79 24.30 -14.65
CA SER A 157 3.97 23.14 -14.36
C SER A 157 4.41 22.69 -12.97
N THR A 158 3.69 23.15 -11.94
CA THR A 158 3.85 22.66 -10.57
C THR A 158 3.35 21.23 -10.55
N LYS A 159 4.20 20.28 -10.93
CA LYS A 159 3.92 18.85 -10.73
C LYS A 159 3.55 18.66 -9.24
N PRO A 160 2.47 17.94 -8.92
CA PRO A 160 2.11 17.65 -7.54
C PRO A 160 3.28 17.04 -6.78
N ALA A 161 3.42 17.39 -5.49
CA ALA A 161 4.40 16.76 -4.62
C ALA A 161 4.17 15.24 -4.58
N ALA A 162 2.91 14.82 -4.62
CA ALA A 162 2.51 13.42 -4.79
C ALA A 162 1.49 13.27 -5.92
N SER A 163 1.78 12.41 -6.89
CA SER A 163 0.90 12.14 -8.03
C SER A 163 0.24 10.76 -8.00
N GLY A 164 0.62 9.90 -7.05
CA GLY A 164 0.31 8.47 -7.09
C GLY A 164 1.00 7.73 -8.24
N THR A 165 0.84 6.41 -8.28
CA THR A 165 1.25 5.55 -9.40
C THR A 165 0.04 5.06 -10.20
N SER A 166 0.13 5.17 -11.53
CA SER A 166 -0.87 4.63 -12.47
C SER A 166 -0.84 3.10 -12.66
N GLY A 167 0.21 2.43 -12.20
CA GLY A 167 0.38 0.97 -12.28
C GLY A 167 0.41 0.28 -10.92
N PRO A 168 0.60 -1.06 -10.89
CA PRO A 168 0.71 -1.82 -9.66
C PRO A 168 1.77 -1.25 -8.73
N SER A 169 1.48 -1.28 -7.44
CA SER A 169 2.39 -0.77 -6.42
C SER A 169 3.68 -1.58 -6.40
N LYS A 170 4.79 -0.88 -6.20
CA LYS A 170 6.14 -1.45 -6.16
C LYS A 170 6.63 -1.50 -4.72
N GLU A 171 7.41 -2.53 -4.43
CA GLU A 171 8.22 -2.55 -3.22
C GLU A 171 9.43 -1.62 -3.37
N PRO A 172 9.85 -0.94 -2.29
CA PRO A 172 11.06 -0.14 -2.31
C PRO A 172 12.25 -1.05 -2.59
N THR A 173 13.17 -0.54 -3.41
CA THR A 173 14.47 -1.17 -3.63
C THR A 173 15.39 -0.96 -2.42
N THR A 174 16.65 -1.41 -2.48
CA THR A 174 17.64 -1.16 -1.41
C THR A 174 17.98 0.31 -1.19
N VAL A 175 17.48 1.22 -2.04
CA VAL A 175 17.65 2.67 -1.92
C VAL A 175 16.33 3.29 -1.46
N THR A 176 16.39 4.11 -0.40
CA THR A 176 15.26 4.90 0.07
C THR A 176 14.69 5.74 -1.07
N PRO A 177 13.37 5.66 -1.36
CA PRO A 177 12.76 6.44 -2.42
C PRO A 177 12.94 7.95 -2.20
N ALA A 178 13.14 8.71 -3.28
CA ALA A 178 13.06 10.16 -3.17
C ALA A 178 11.64 10.57 -2.78
N ALA A 179 11.52 11.43 -1.78
CA ALA A 179 10.27 12.02 -1.34
C ALA A 179 10.35 13.55 -1.41
N PRO A 180 9.22 14.26 -1.57
CA PRO A 180 9.18 15.71 -1.39
C PRO A 180 9.62 16.10 0.02
N THR A 181 9.92 17.36 0.22
CA THR A 181 10.09 17.96 1.54
C THR A 181 8.73 18.23 2.20
N LYS A 182 8.69 18.34 3.54
CA LYS A 182 7.47 18.77 4.27
C LYS A 182 6.92 20.08 3.71
N ALA A 183 7.79 21.04 3.38
CA ALA A 183 7.38 22.33 2.81
C ALA A 183 6.69 22.19 1.44
N GLU A 184 7.18 21.31 0.56
CA GLU A 184 6.54 21.03 -0.73
C GLU A 184 5.18 20.35 -0.56
N VAL A 185 5.05 19.44 0.42
CA VAL A 185 3.76 18.81 0.75
C VAL A 185 2.76 19.84 1.25
N LEU A 186 3.16 20.72 2.18
CA LEU A 186 2.30 21.78 2.73
C LEU A 186 1.92 22.83 1.68
N ALA A 187 2.76 23.05 0.66
CA ALA A 187 2.51 23.99 -0.42
C ALA A 187 1.67 23.42 -1.56
N GLN A 188 1.31 22.12 -1.53
CA GLN A 188 0.53 21.50 -2.58
C GLN A 188 -0.83 22.18 -2.74
N GLN A 189 -1.14 22.59 -3.97
CA GLN A 189 -2.41 23.26 -4.30
C GLN A 189 -3.50 22.27 -4.73
N SER A 190 -3.11 21.13 -5.30
CA SER A 190 -4.04 20.07 -5.68
C SER A 190 -4.53 19.30 -4.47
N ARG A 191 -5.79 18.86 -4.52
CA ARG A 191 -6.40 18.11 -3.42
C ARG A 191 -5.74 16.74 -3.23
N TRP A 192 -5.76 16.31 -1.98
CA TRP A 192 -5.34 14.99 -1.56
C TRP A 192 -6.47 13.97 -1.63
N TYR A 193 -6.19 12.84 -2.29
CA TYR A 193 -7.04 11.64 -2.29
C TYR A 193 -6.28 10.48 -1.63
N GLY A 194 -6.70 10.17 -0.41
CA GLY A 194 -6.23 9.03 0.36
C GLY A 194 -7.19 7.86 0.38
N LEU A 195 -6.64 6.69 0.67
CA LEU A 195 -7.37 5.45 0.82
C LEU A 195 -6.80 4.67 2.01
N TYR A 196 -7.68 4.17 2.88
CA TYR A 196 -7.39 3.10 3.83
C TYR A 196 -7.96 1.80 3.28
N THR A 197 -7.16 0.75 3.33
CA THR A 197 -7.55 -0.64 3.11
C THR A 197 -6.96 -1.50 4.22
N ALA A 198 -7.50 -2.71 4.42
CA ALA A 198 -7.22 -3.53 5.60
C ALA A 198 -5.72 -3.79 5.85
N GLN A 199 -4.90 -3.73 4.81
CA GLN A 199 -3.47 -3.99 4.89
C GLN A 199 -2.62 -2.88 4.29
N SER A 200 -3.14 -1.70 3.93
CA SER A 200 -2.26 -0.63 3.45
C SER A 200 -1.42 -0.05 4.59
N PRO A 201 -0.15 0.35 4.35
CA PRO A 201 0.69 0.10 3.16
C PRO A 201 1.47 -1.22 3.23
N PHE A 202 1.08 -2.15 4.12
CA PHE A 202 1.74 -3.43 4.37
C PHE A 202 1.53 -4.46 3.24
N ASN A 203 0.44 -4.32 2.49
CA ASN A 203 0.10 -5.09 1.31
C ASN A 203 -0.75 -4.24 0.38
N TRP A 204 -0.35 -4.19 -0.89
CA TRP A 204 -0.99 -3.37 -1.91
C TRP A 204 -2.08 -4.07 -2.70
N ALA A 205 -2.31 -5.38 -2.53
CA ALA A 205 -3.20 -6.15 -3.40
C ALA A 205 -4.65 -5.60 -3.42
N GLU A 206 -5.25 -5.38 -2.24
CA GLU A 206 -6.59 -4.80 -2.14
C GLU A 206 -6.59 -3.33 -2.59
N TYR A 207 -5.56 -2.58 -2.18
CA TYR A 207 -5.40 -1.17 -2.51
C TYR A 207 -5.34 -0.93 -4.03
N ASP A 208 -4.51 -1.69 -4.74
CA ASP A 208 -4.34 -1.62 -6.19
C ASP A 208 -5.61 -2.10 -6.90
N GLN A 209 -6.28 -3.12 -6.39
CA GLN A 209 -7.56 -3.58 -6.92
C GLN A 209 -8.62 -2.47 -6.83
N VAL A 210 -8.76 -1.80 -5.68
CA VAL A 210 -9.70 -0.68 -5.52
C VAL A 210 -9.30 0.48 -6.43
N SER A 211 -8.01 0.81 -6.52
CA SER A 211 -7.50 1.88 -7.39
C SER A 211 -7.80 1.61 -8.87
N GLN A 212 -7.63 0.37 -9.33
CA GLN A 212 -7.96 -0.06 -10.70
C GLN A 212 -9.47 0.01 -10.98
N GLN A 213 -10.30 -0.34 -9.99
CA GLN A 213 -11.77 -0.26 -10.10
C GLN A 213 -12.27 1.19 -10.15
N VAL A 214 -11.66 2.09 -9.37
CA VAL A 214 -11.92 3.53 -9.41
C VAL A 214 -11.37 4.17 -10.70
N GLY A 215 -10.27 3.63 -11.21
CA GLY A 215 -9.59 4.10 -12.42
C GLY A 215 -8.81 5.42 -12.22
N THR A 216 -8.50 5.79 -10.98
CA THR A 216 -7.73 6.98 -10.61
C THR A 216 -6.81 6.64 -9.45
N ALA A 217 -5.54 7.04 -9.54
CA ALA A 217 -4.55 6.79 -8.51
C ALA A 217 -4.78 7.72 -7.32
N THR A 218 -4.60 7.18 -6.12
CA THR A 218 -4.49 7.95 -4.89
C THR A 218 -3.11 8.60 -4.78
N ASN A 219 -3.05 9.76 -4.13
CA ASN A 219 -1.79 10.43 -3.77
C ASN A 219 -1.53 10.42 -2.25
N MET A 220 -2.38 9.75 -1.45
CA MET A 220 -2.10 9.40 -0.06
C MET A 220 -2.47 7.96 0.25
N THR A 221 -1.91 7.41 1.33
CA THR A 221 -2.29 6.10 1.86
C THR A 221 -2.41 6.15 3.38
N GLY A 222 -3.51 5.64 3.90
CA GLY A 222 -3.79 5.63 5.32
C GLY A 222 -3.41 4.30 5.98
N TYR A 223 -2.94 4.36 7.24
CA TYR A 223 -2.78 3.21 8.13
C TYR A 223 -2.83 3.61 9.61
N PHE A 224 -2.93 2.61 10.48
CA PHE A 224 -2.99 2.79 11.93
C PHE A 224 -1.76 2.16 12.59
N GLN A 225 -1.33 2.72 13.71
CA GLN A 225 -0.29 2.16 14.55
C GLN A 225 -0.61 2.35 16.03
N GLY A 226 -0.35 1.33 16.85
CA GLY A 226 -0.45 1.40 18.31
C GLY A 226 0.82 1.94 18.97
N PHE A 227 0.68 2.37 20.23
CA PHE A 227 1.72 2.96 21.09
C PHE A 227 2.59 1.96 21.85
N ASP A 228 2.67 0.73 21.35
CA ASP A 228 3.55 -0.33 21.85
C ASP A 228 4.49 -0.85 20.74
N GLN A 229 4.45 -0.22 19.57
CA GLN A 229 5.21 -0.61 18.39
C GLN A 229 6.32 0.40 18.09
N ALA A 230 7.43 -0.08 17.53
CA ALA A 230 8.47 0.79 16.97
C ALA A 230 7.98 1.50 15.69
N PHE A 231 8.54 2.66 15.39
CA PHE A 231 8.23 3.39 14.15
C PHE A 231 8.45 2.50 12.91
N ASN A 232 7.45 2.44 12.04
CA ASN A 232 7.51 1.62 10.83
C ASN A 232 8.02 2.42 9.62
N ALA A 233 9.34 2.60 9.54
CA ALA A 233 9.99 3.28 8.41
C ALA A 233 9.62 2.66 7.05
N SER A 234 9.43 1.33 7.00
CA SER A 234 9.08 0.64 5.76
C SER A 234 7.69 1.05 5.24
N ALA A 235 6.74 1.35 6.12
CA ALA A 235 5.41 1.83 5.73
C ALA A 235 5.52 3.18 4.99
N VAL A 236 6.33 4.10 5.51
CA VAL A 236 6.59 5.41 4.89
C VAL A 236 7.32 5.26 3.55
N GLN A 237 8.37 4.45 3.52
CA GLN A 237 9.17 4.22 2.31
C GLN A 237 8.34 3.55 1.21
N ARG A 238 7.52 2.55 1.53
CA ARG A 238 6.62 1.90 0.56
C ARG A 238 5.58 2.87 0.01
N SER A 239 5.09 3.78 0.84
CA SER A 239 4.16 4.82 0.41
C SER A 239 4.82 5.75 -0.61
N TRP A 240 6.02 6.26 -0.30
CA TRP A 240 6.76 7.15 -1.21
C TRP A 240 7.31 6.45 -2.46
N ALA A 241 7.64 5.16 -2.40
CA ALA A 241 7.97 4.35 -3.57
C ALA A 241 6.83 4.35 -4.62
N ASN A 242 5.60 4.62 -4.16
CA ASN A 242 4.39 4.69 -4.97
C ASN A 242 3.83 6.11 -5.08
N GLY A 243 4.63 7.13 -4.77
CA GLY A 243 4.24 8.54 -4.90
C GLY A 243 3.02 8.92 -4.06
N ARG A 244 2.85 8.28 -2.89
CA ARG A 244 1.75 8.49 -1.95
C ARG A 244 2.30 9.04 -0.63
N LEU A 245 1.70 10.13 -0.15
CA LEU A 245 1.94 10.66 1.18
C LEU A 245 1.32 9.72 2.23
N PRO A 246 2.09 9.12 3.14
CA PRO A 246 1.53 8.30 4.22
C PRO A 246 0.78 9.17 5.24
N VAL A 247 -0.42 8.71 5.62
CA VAL A 247 -1.19 9.21 6.76
C VAL A 247 -1.22 8.11 7.81
N MET A 248 -0.50 8.33 8.90
CA MET A 248 -0.50 7.41 10.03
C MET A 248 -1.41 7.95 11.12
N THR A 249 -2.44 7.18 11.46
CA THR A 249 -3.15 7.37 12.73
C THR A 249 -2.37 6.67 13.82
N TRP A 250 -1.83 7.44 14.76
CA TRP A 250 -1.05 6.91 15.87
C TRP A 250 -1.87 7.04 17.14
N GLU A 251 -2.17 5.91 17.75
CA GLU A 251 -3.10 5.78 18.86
C GLU A 251 -2.32 5.45 20.13
N THR A 252 -2.49 6.24 21.20
CA THR A 252 -1.87 6.06 22.53
C THR A 252 -2.42 4.85 23.30
N THR A 253 -2.51 3.72 22.62
CA THR A 253 -2.99 2.44 23.13
C THR A 253 -2.19 1.31 22.50
N PRO A 254 -2.06 0.12 23.14
CA PRO A 254 -1.46 -1.04 22.49
C PRO A 254 -2.17 -1.41 21.18
N ALA A 255 -1.43 -1.85 20.16
CA ALA A 255 -1.98 -2.12 18.82
C ALA A 255 -3.06 -3.21 18.77
N LEU A 256 -3.14 -4.06 19.80
CA LEU A 256 -4.17 -5.11 19.93
C LEU A 256 -5.36 -4.69 20.79
N SER A 257 -5.45 -3.41 21.15
CA SER A 257 -6.62 -2.85 21.82
C SER A 257 -7.84 -2.88 20.89
N GLY A 258 -9.04 -3.03 21.45
CA GLY A 258 -10.26 -3.00 20.65
C GLY A 258 -10.58 -1.60 20.11
N ASN A 259 -11.28 -1.53 18.97
CA ASN A 259 -11.62 -0.29 18.25
C ASN A 259 -12.52 0.72 18.99
N ASP A 260 -12.88 0.50 20.25
CA ASP A 260 -13.68 1.41 21.08
C ASP A 260 -13.30 1.14 22.55
N ALA A 261 -12.03 1.35 22.89
CA ALA A 261 -11.50 1.15 24.23
C ALA A 261 -11.46 2.49 25.01
N PRO A 262 -12.51 2.85 25.78
CA PRO A 262 -12.58 4.14 26.47
C PRO A 262 -11.60 4.24 27.64
N TYR A 263 -11.02 3.12 28.08
CA TYR A 263 -10.02 3.11 29.15
C TYR A 263 -9.03 1.97 28.96
N ILE A 264 -7.75 2.30 29.07
CA ILE A 264 -6.64 1.35 29.11
C ILE A 264 -5.74 1.74 30.28
N GLU A 265 -5.54 0.80 31.20
CA GLU A 265 -4.70 1.01 32.38
C GLU A 265 -3.26 1.35 31.98
N GLY A 266 -2.74 2.45 32.52
CA GLY A 266 -1.36 2.90 32.29
C GLY A 266 -1.14 3.69 31.00
N TYR A 267 -2.21 4.04 30.28
CA TYR A 267 -2.15 4.84 29.04
C TYR A 267 -2.95 6.14 29.12
N THR A 268 -3.29 6.64 30.33
CA THR A 268 -3.98 7.94 30.44
C THR A 268 -3.14 9.07 29.86
N ASN A 269 -3.75 10.22 29.56
CA ASN A 269 -3.01 11.39 29.07
C ASN A 269 -1.86 11.79 30.03
N ALA A 270 -2.06 11.61 31.34
CA ALA A 270 -1.03 11.83 32.34
C ALA A 270 0.10 10.78 32.30
N ASP A 271 -0.22 9.52 31.99
CA ASP A 271 0.79 8.47 31.82
C ASP A 271 1.67 8.74 30.59
N ILE A 272 1.06 9.10 29.45
CA ILE A 272 1.80 9.43 28.22
C ILE A 272 2.73 10.63 28.45
N MET A 273 2.29 11.61 29.25
CA MET A 273 3.09 12.77 29.63
C MET A 273 4.17 12.48 30.69
N ASP A 274 4.19 11.29 31.31
CA ASP A 274 5.21 10.92 32.29
C ASP A 274 6.50 10.47 31.59
N PRO A 275 7.62 11.23 31.71
CA PRO A 275 8.88 10.88 31.06
C PRO A 275 9.43 9.53 31.52
N ALA A 276 9.13 9.11 32.76
CA ALA A 276 9.58 7.84 33.30
C ALA A 276 8.83 6.64 32.70
N LYS A 277 7.63 6.85 32.12
CA LYS A 277 6.82 5.82 31.48
C LYS A 277 7.06 5.77 29.97
N PHE A 278 6.79 6.87 29.27
CA PHE A 278 6.80 6.90 27.81
C PHE A 278 7.86 7.84 27.20
N GLY A 279 8.58 8.63 28.00
CA GLY A 279 9.57 9.59 27.50
C GLY A 279 10.63 8.93 26.60
N ALA A 280 11.22 7.81 27.03
CA ALA A 280 12.21 7.09 26.23
C ALA A 280 11.62 6.49 24.94
N TYR A 281 10.39 5.98 25.00
CA TYR A 281 9.68 5.45 23.85
C TYR A 281 9.43 6.53 22.80
N ILE A 282 8.80 7.64 23.19
CA ILE A 282 8.48 8.77 22.30
C ILE A 282 9.77 9.34 21.67
N LYS A 283 10.84 9.46 22.46
CA LYS A 283 12.14 9.93 21.97
C LYS A 283 12.72 8.99 20.91
N SER A 284 12.73 7.67 21.16
CA SER A 284 13.20 6.68 20.18
C SER A 284 12.36 6.66 18.91
N TYR A 285 11.06 6.93 19.04
CA TYR A 285 10.14 7.00 17.91
C TYR A 285 10.42 8.24 17.05
N ALA A 286 10.62 9.40 17.68
CA ALA A 286 10.98 10.64 17.02
C ALA A 286 12.34 10.56 16.31
N ASP A 287 13.36 10.01 16.98
CA ASP A 287 14.69 9.75 16.37
C ASP A 287 14.57 8.86 15.12
N ALA A 288 13.76 7.80 15.17
CA ALA A 288 13.54 6.92 14.03
C ALA A 288 12.82 7.62 12.85
N ILE A 289 11.92 8.57 13.12
CA ILE A 289 11.32 9.42 12.07
C ILE A 289 12.38 10.32 11.44
N ALA A 290 13.17 11.01 12.25
CA ALA A 290 14.23 11.89 11.78
C ALA A 290 15.26 11.11 10.93
N ALA A 291 15.63 9.90 11.36
CA ALA A 291 16.52 9.01 10.61
C ALA A 291 15.91 8.51 9.29
N ASN A 292 14.59 8.33 9.22
CA ASN A 292 13.91 7.94 7.98
C ASN A 292 13.89 9.08 6.94
N GLY A 293 13.78 10.32 7.40
CA GLY A 293 14.04 11.51 6.58
C GLY A 293 13.04 11.76 5.44
N GLN A 294 11.83 11.18 5.51
CA GLN A 294 10.77 11.37 4.53
C GLN A 294 9.49 11.88 5.21
N PRO A 295 8.75 12.82 4.61
CA PRO A 295 7.60 13.41 5.27
C PRO A 295 6.42 12.44 5.39
N MET A 296 5.63 12.64 6.43
CA MET A 296 4.40 11.90 6.69
C MET A 296 3.38 12.77 7.40
N VAL A 297 2.10 12.45 7.26
CA VAL A 297 1.04 13.01 8.09
C VAL A 297 0.88 12.13 9.32
N LEU A 298 0.93 12.76 10.49
CA LEU A 298 0.66 12.12 11.77
C LEU A 298 -0.69 12.62 12.29
N ARG A 299 -1.69 11.73 12.27
CA ARG A 299 -3.00 11.93 12.87
C ARG A 299 -3.01 11.33 14.27
N PHE A 300 -2.41 12.08 15.20
CA PHE A 300 -2.19 11.62 16.58
C PHE A 300 -3.50 11.65 17.38
N ASP A 301 -3.87 10.54 18.01
CA ASP A 301 -5.02 10.45 18.93
C ASP A 301 -6.28 11.17 18.43
N HIS A 302 -6.73 10.71 17.26
CA HIS A 302 -7.89 11.22 16.53
C HIS A 302 -9.22 11.13 17.31
N GLU A 303 -10.22 11.90 16.90
CA GLU A 303 -11.59 11.85 17.46
C GLU A 303 -11.68 12.09 18.97
N MET A 304 -10.75 12.85 19.52
CA MET A 304 -10.63 13.17 20.95
C MET A 304 -11.89 13.80 21.57
N ASN A 305 -12.71 14.47 20.76
CA ASN A 305 -14.00 15.06 21.17
C ASN A 305 -15.13 14.02 21.36
N GLY A 306 -14.88 12.75 21.04
CA GLY A 306 -15.74 11.61 21.31
C GLY A 306 -15.75 11.18 22.79
N SER A 307 -15.99 9.90 23.04
CA SER A 307 -15.87 9.29 24.39
C SER A 307 -15.49 7.81 24.34
N TRP A 308 -15.18 7.27 23.16
CA TRP A 308 -14.91 5.85 22.93
C TRP A 308 -13.42 5.50 22.96
N TYR A 309 -12.54 6.51 22.94
CA TYR A 309 -11.10 6.31 22.97
C TYR A 309 -10.47 6.78 24.27
N ASN A 310 -9.45 6.04 24.71
CA ASN A 310 -8.72 6.23 25.95
C ASN A 310 -8.07 7.61 26.12
N TRP A 311 -7.75 8.33 25.04
CA TRP A 311 -7.18 9.69 25.11
C TRP A 311 -8.24 10.80 25.26
N SER A 312 -9.52 10.46 25.11
CA SER A 312 -10.61 11.43 25.25
C SER A 312 -10.82 11.85 26.71
N GLU A 313 -11.07 13.14 26.93
CA GLU A 313 -11.38 13.70 28.26
C GLU A 313 -12.77 13.31 28.78
N ASP A 314 -13.63 12.82 27.89
CA ASP A 314 -14.99 12.39 28.22
C ASP A 314 -15.15 10.85 28.19
N ALA A 315 -14.08 10.10 27.95
CA ALA A 315 -14.11 8.66 28.08
C ALA A 315 -14.20 8.26 29.56
N GLN A 316 -15.04 7.26 29.85
CA GLN A 316 -15.27 6.77 31.21
C GLN A 316 -14.57 5.43 31.43
N ALA A 317 -13.91 5.31 32.58
CA ALA A 317 -13.43 4.02 33.08
C ALA A 317 -14.61 3.14 33.56
N PRO A 318 -14.42 1.82 33.74
CA PRO A 318 -15.49 0.92 34.17
C PRO A 318 -16.13 1.27 35.53
N ASP A 319 -15.42 2.02 36.37
CA ASP A 319 -15.93 2.50 37.67
C ASP A 319 -16.74 3.82 37.56
N GLY A 320 -16.91 4.35 36.34
CA GLY A 320 -17.62 5.60 36.05
C GLY A 320 -16.77 6.87 36.25
N SER A 321 -15.49 6.73 36.58
CA SER A 321 -14.56 7.86 36.66
C SER A 321 -14.11 8.34 35.28
N TYR A 322 -13.65 9.60 35.20
CA TYR A 322 -13.02 10.17 34.02
C TYR A 322 -11.51 10.20 34.26
N PRO A 323 -10.73 9.27 33.69
CA PRO A 323 -9.31 9.13 33.99
C PRO A 323 -8.47 10.29 33.44
N ASN A 324 -8.96 10.98 32.41
CA ASN A 324 -8.30 12.14 31.81
C ASN A 324 -8.90 13.44 32.33
N ALA A 325 -8.04 14.35 32.78
CA ALA A 325 -8.46 15.68 33.21
C ALA A 325 -8.85 16.57 32.01
N LYS A 326 -9.69 17.58 32.24
CA LYS A 326 -10.00 18.59 31.23
C LYS A 326 -8.74 19.35 30.79
N GLY A 327 -8.57 19.53 29.48
CA GLY A 327 -7.38 20.12 28.85
C GLY A 327 -6.15 19.19 28.80
N SER A 328 -6.24 17.97 29.34
CA SER A 328 -5.11 17.03 29.33
C SER A 328 -4.79 16.50 27.94
N TYR A 329 -5.78 16.41 27.04
CA TYR A 329 -5.54 15.99 25.66
C TYR A 329 -4.63 17.00 24.94
N ALA A 330 -4.99 18.28 24.99
CA ALA A 330 -4.20 19.34 24.38
C ALA A 330 -2.81 19.47 25.02
N ALA A 331 -2.67 19.19 26.32
CA ALA A 331 -1.38 19.15 27.00
C ALA A 331 -0.51 17.97 26.53
N MET A 332 -1.09 16.77 26.40
CA MET A 332 -0.40 15.58 25.90
C MET A 332 0.07 15.77 24.47
N TRP A 333 -0.77 16.32 23.59
CA TRP A 333 -0.38 16.67 22.23
C TRP A 333 0.87 17.55 22.20
N LYS A 334 0.87 18.63 22.98
CA LYS A 334 2.01 19.56 23.05
C LYS A 334 3.27 18.88 23.58
N TYR A 335 3.13 17.99 24.54
CA TYR A 335 4.24 17.23 25.11
C TYR A 335 4.90 16.33 24.05
N VAL A 336 4.12 15.52 23.32
CA VAL A 336 4.64 14.65 22.26
C VAL A 336 5.26 15.48 21.13
N HIS A 337 4.57 16.54 20.69
CA HIS A 337 5.10 17.47 19.69
C HIS A 337 6.43 18.10 20.12
N THR A 338 6.59 18.46 21.40
CA THR A 338 7.83 19.05 21.91
C THR A 338 8.99 18.05 21.82
N ILE A 339 8.77 16.79 22.20
CA ILE A 339 9.80 15.75 22.04
C ILE A 339 10.16 15.57 20.57
N PHE A 340 9.16 15.55 19.68
CA PHE A 340 9.41 15.45 18.24
C PHE A 340 10.19 16.66 17.70
N GLN A 341 9.93 17.86 18.23
CA GLN A 341 10.70 19.06 17.90
C GLN A 341 12.15 18.95 18.35
N ASP A 342 12.39 18.49 19.58
CA ASP A 342 13.71 18.39 20.19
C ASP A 342 14.58 17.33 19.49
N GLU A 343 13.97 16.25 18.98
CA GLU A 343 14.65 15.20 18.21
C GLU A 343 14.70 15.48 16.69
N GLY A 344 14.20 16.63 16.23
CA GLY A 344 14.21 17.01 14.81
C GLY A 344 13.19 16.29 13.92
N ALA A 345 12.30 15.47 14.48
CA ALA A 345 11.26 14.76 13.74
C ALA A 345 10.23 15.71 13.09
N ASN A 346 10.03 16.91 13.65
CA ASN A 346 9.09 17.90 13.14
C ASN A 346 9.41 18.42 11.72
N ASP A 347 10.65 18.24 11.25
CA ASP A 347 11.04 18.54 9.86
C ASP A 347 10.36 17.59 8.85
N TYR A 348 9.86 16.44 9.32
CA TYR A 348 9.24 15.39 8.53
C TYR A 348 7.77 15.14 8.88
N VAL A 349 7.32 15.52 10.07
CA VAL A 349 5.93 15.27 10.51
C VAL A 349 5.03 16.45 10.18
N ILE A 350 3.94 16.18 9.46
CA ILE A 350 2.80 17.08 9.28
C ILE A 350 1.76 16.71 10.34
N TRP A 351 1.54 17.62 11.29
CA TRP A 351 0.63 17.40 12.41
C TRP A 351 -0.82 17.66 12.02
N ASP A 352 -1.62 16.59 11.95
CA ASP A 352 -3.05 16.63 11.60
C ASP A 352 -3.93 16.42 12.84
N TRP A 353 -4.52 17.51 13.34
CA TRP A 353 -5.44 17.47 14.48
C TRP A 353 -6.87 17.22 14.00
N SER A 354 -7.40 16.04 14.28
CA SER A 354 -8.62 15.53 13.64
C SER A 354 -9.73 15.10 14.62
N PRO A 355 -10.68 15.98 14.99
CA PRO A 355 -11.91 15.60 15.70
C PRO A 355 -12.87 14.75 14.87
N THR A 356 -13.83 14.08 15.52
CA THR A 356 -14.98 13.47 14.83
C THR A 356 -16.12 14.46 14.63
N ARG A 357 -17.09 14.10 13.78
CA ARG A 357 -18.28 14.91 13.52
C ARG A 357 -19.08 15.22 14.79
N ILE A 358 -19.43 16.48 15.00
CA ILE A 358 -20.05 16.92 16.26
C ILE A 358 -21.53 16.53 16.38
N ASP A 359 -22.25 16.48 15.26
CA ASP A 359 -23.71 16.39 15.26
C ASP A 359 -24.26 15.00 15.68
N ASP A 360 -23.38 14.01 15.83
CA ASP A 360 -23.71 12.67 16.35
C ASP A 360 -23.02 12.34 17.70
N LEU A 361 -22.38 13.32 18.35
CA LEU A 361 -21.69 13.12 19.63
C LEU A 361 -22.62 12.96 20.82
N SER A 362 -23.85 13.46 20.72
CA SER A 362 -24.81 13.38 21.82
C SER A 362 -26.24 13.43 21.31
N PRO A 363 -27.14 12.60 21.88
CA PRO A 363 -28.57 12.70 21.58
C PRO A 363 -29.20 14.00 22.13
N LYS A 364 -28.50 14.71 23.03
CA LYS A 364 -28.98 15.96 23.62
C LYS A 364 -28.38 17.16 22.89
N ALA A 365 -29.23 17.92 22.21
CA ALA A 365 -28.83 19.13 21.48
C ALA A 365 -28.16 20.21 22.36
N SER A 366 -28.36 20.17 23.69
CA SER A 366 -27.72 21.06 24.65
C SER A 366 -26.42 20.53 25.26
N SER A 367 -25.91 19.40 24.76
CA SER A 367 -24.68 18.80 25.29
C SER A 367 -23.48 19.74 25.11
N PRO A 368 -22.66 19.97 26.15
CA PRO A 368 -21.42 20.74 26.03
C PRO A 368 -20.49 20.24 24.92
N LYS A 369 -20.53 18.94 24.62
CA LYS A 369 -19.75 18.30 23.53
C LYS A 369 -20.01 18.90 22.14
N LEU A 370 -21.17 19.54 21.96
CA LEU A 370 -21.58 20.13 20.69
C LEU A 370 -21.14 21.60 20.53
N THR A 371 -20.46 22.17 21.54
CA THR A 371 -20.15 23.60 21.59
C THR A 371 -18.76 23.93 21.08
N GLN A 372 -18.57 25.15 20.56
CA GLN A 372 -17.25 25.65 20.18
C GLN A 372 -16.24 25.56 21.35
N ALA A 373 -16.67 25.88 22.57
CA ALA A 373 -15.79 25.82 23.75
C ALA A 373 -15.23 24.41 24.01
N HIS A 374 -15.98 23.36 23.68
CA HIS A 374 -15.48 21.99 23.78
C HIS A 374 -14.47 21.66 22.68
N MET A 375 -14.70 22.14 21.46
CA MET A 375 -13.74 22.04 20.36
C MET A 375 -12.43 22.77 20.73
N ASP A 376 -12.53 24.02 21.20
CA ASP A 376 -11.39 24.87 21.58
C ASP A 376 -10.57 24.26 22.73
N ASN A 377 -11.22 23.62 23.70
CA ASN A 377 -10.55 22.96 24.83
C ASN A 377 -9.62 21.82 24.39
N ASN A 378 -9.96 21.13 23.29
CA ASN A 378 -9.14 20.05 22.74
C ASN A 378 -8.09 20.54 21.74
N TYR A 379 -8.16 21.81 21.30
CA TYR A 379 -7.25 22.35 20.31
C TYR A 379 -5.90 22.75 20.94
N PRO A 380 -4.77 22.16 20.52
CA PRO A 380 -3.47 22.48 21.10
C PRO A 380 -2.94 23.86 20.67
N GLY A 381 -3.53 24.48 19.65
CA GLY A 381 -3.13 25.79 19.13
C GLY A 381 -2.29 25.71 17.85
N ASP A 382 -2.30 26.79 17.07
CA ASP A 382 -1.72 26.83 15.72
C ASP A 382 -0.25 26.42 15.60
N ALA A 383 0.54 26.62 16.66
CA ALA A 383 1.97 26.31 16.68
C ALA A 383 2.26 24.81 16.72
N TYR A 384 1.26 23.97 17.03
CA TYR A 384 1.39 22.52 17.20
C TYR A 384 0.63 21.73 16.13
N VAL A 385 0.04 22.43 15.15
CA VAL A 385 -0.88 21.85 14.16
C VAL A 385 -0.53 22.41 12.79
N ASP A 386 -0.22 21.54 11.84
CA ASP A 386 -0.04 21.92 10.45
C ASP A 386 -1.39 21.94 9.72
N TRP A 387 -2.17 20.86 9.86
CA TRP A 387 -3.51 20.69 9.28
C TRP A 387 -4.54 20.46 10.38
N VAL A 388 -5.72 21.06 10.23
CA VAL A 388 -6.89 20.59 10.98
C VAL A 388 -7.58 19.55 10.13
N GLY A 389 -8.18 18.54 10.74
CA GLY A 389 -8.90 17.53 10.01
C GLY A 389 -10.21 17.15 10.64
N MET A 390 -10.85 16.12 10.11
CA MET A 390 -11.94 15.45 10.79
C MET A 390 -12.23 14.05 10.28
N SER A 391 -12.73 13.20 11.18
CA SER A 391 -13.45 11.99 10.82
C SER A 391 -14.93 12.29 10.57
N GLY A 392 -15.50 11.69 9.52
CA GLY A 392 -16.91 11.91 9.17
C GLY A 392 -17.52 10.76 8.38
N TYR A 393 -18.49 10.08 8.99
CA TYR A 393 -19.19 8.96 8.38
C TYR A 393 -20.66 9.24 8.16
N TYR A 394 -21.18 8.92 6.96
CA TYR A 394 -22.63 8.81 6.74
C TYR A 394 -23.12 7.44 7.21
N ARG A 395 -23.61 7.37 8.46
CA ARG A 395 -23.97 6.11 9.14
C ARG A 395 -25.47 5.78 9.13
N LYS A 396 -26.34 6.78 9.05
CA LYS A 396 -27.78 6.64 9.29
C LYS A 396 -28.57 6.94 8.02
N SER A 397 -29.25 5.93 7.49
CA SER A 397 -30.11 6.05 6.32
C SER A 397 -31.28 7.02 6.49
N THR A 398 -31.68 7.27 7.74
CA THR A 398 -32.74 8.22 8.12
C THR A 398 -32.32 9.68 7.96
N THR A 399 -31.02 9.94 7.78
CA THR A 399 -30.50 11.29 7.54
C THR A 399 -30.27 11.53 6.05
N PRO A 400 -30.41 12.79 5.56
CA PRO A 400 -30.17 13.09 4.15
C PRO A 400 -28.74 12.70 3.74
N PRO A 401 -28.56 11.95 2.63
CA PRO A 401 -27.24 11.49 2.17
C PRO A 401 -26.48 12.63 1.49
N THR A 402 -26.06 13.63 2.27
CA THR A 402 -25.36 14.81 1.76
C THR A 402 -24.07 15.08 2.53
N PHE A 403 -23.15 15.79 1.88
CA PHE A 403 -21.96 16.34 2.50
C PHE A 403 -22.31 17.23 3.69
N ALA A 404 -23.27 18.14 3.51
CA ALA A 404 -23.67 19.07 4.56
C ALA A 404 -24.16 18.37 5.83
N THR A 405 -24.96 17.31 5.67
CA THR A 405 -25.38 16.47 6.81
C THR A 405 -24.18 15.89 7.56
N THR A 406 -23.08 15.57 6.89
CA THR A 406 -21.93 14.88 7.50
C THR A 406 -20.89 15.84 8.07
N PHE A 407 -20.67 16.97 7.40
CA PHE A 407 -19.49 17.79 7.63
C PHE A 407 -19.80 19.22 8.07
N ALA A 408 -20.92 19.83 7.65
CA ALA A 408 -21.10 21.28 7.74
C ALA A 408 -21.02 21.83 9.18
N ALA A 409 -21.62 21.14 10.15
CA ALA A 409 -21.60 21.57 11.55
C ALA A 409 -20.18 21.57 12.13
N THR A 410 -19.41 20.53 11.84
CA THR A 410 -18.02 20.39 12.29
C THR A 410 -17.11 21.37 11.56
N LEU A 411 -17.25 21.51 10.24
CA LEU A 411 -16.50 22.49 9.44
C LEU A 411 -16.70 23.92 9.96
N ALA A 412 -17.91 24.27 10.38
CA ALA A 412 -18.18 25.57 10.99
C ALA A 412 -17.35 25.79 12.27
N GLN A 413 -17.20 24.76 13.11
CA GLN A 413 -16.39 24.87 14.33
C GLN A 413 -14.88 24.85 14.06
N LEU A 414 -14.43 24.06 13.07
CA LEU A 414 -13.02 24.05 12.64
C LEU A 414 -12.60 25.42 12.11
N ARG A 415 -13.45 26.05 11.28
CA ARG A 415 -13.21 27.39 10.74
C ARG A 415 -13.26 28.50 11.79
N ALA A 416 -13.87 28.22 12.95
CA ALA A 416 -14.02 29.16 14.06
C ALA A 416 -12.95 28.96 15.16
N LEU A 417 -12.02 28.02 14.99
CA LEU A 417 -10.91 27.82 15.91
C LEU A 417 -10.12 29.13 16.09
N PRO A 418 -9.50 29.34 17.28
CA PRO A 418 -8.78 30.56 17.59
C PRO A 418 -7.43 30.61 16.87
N HIS A 419 -7.48 30.89 15.56
CA HIS A 419 -6.29 31.01 14.74
C HIS A 419 -5.59 32.35 14.96
N THR A 420 -4.29 32.27 15.19
CA THR A 420 -3.35 33.37 15.31
C THR A 420 -2.73 33.76 13.95
N THR A 421 -2.73 32.86 12.96
CA THR A 421 -2.19 33.11 11.61
C THR A 421 -3.06 32.50 10.50
N GLY A 422 -4.09 33.23 10.06
CA GLY A 422 -4.96 32.81 8.95
C GLY A 422 -5.77 31.54 9.24
N THR A 423 -6.40 30.96 8.22
CA THR A 423 -7.15 29.69 8.35
C THR A 423 -6.23 28.50 8.10
N LYS A 424 -6.30 27.47 8.93
CA LYS A 424 -5.60 26.19 8.67
C LYS A 424 -6.34 25.40 7.57
N PRO A 425 -5.63 24.71 6.67
CA PRO A 425 -6.27 23.82 5.70
C PRO A 425 -6.98 22.67 6.41
N ILE A 426 -8.12 22.23 5.84
CA ILE A 426 -8.98 21.20 6.42
C ILE A 426 -8.85 19.89 5.66
N PHE A 427 -8.38 18.83 6.31
CA PHE A 427 -8.30 17.49 5.73
C PHE A 427 -9.43 16.59 6.24
N LEU A 428 -10.26 16.02 5.36
CA LEU A 428 -11.25 15.04 5.78
C LEU A 428 -10.54 13.68 5.99
N ALA A 429 -9.87 13.56 7.13
CA ALA A 429 -8.83 12.57 7.40
C ALA A 429 -9.31 11.12 7.44
N GLU A 430 -10.60 10.91 7.69
CA GLU A 430 -11.23 9.60 7.57
C GLU A 430 -12.72 9.75 7.25
N ILE A 431 -13.12 9.31 6.06
CA ILE A 431 -14.52 9.39 5.63
C ILE A 431 -15.05 8.07 5.11
N GLY A 432 -16.35 7.86 5.25
CA GLY A 432 -17.03 6.70 4.70
C GLY A 432 -18.55 6.86 4.69
N ALA A 433 -19.23 6.06 3.88
CA ALA A 433 -20.68 6.11 3.76
C ALA A 433 -21.30 4.72 3.69
N THR A 434 -22.43 4.55 4.41
CA THR A 434 -23.08 3.27 4.61
C THR A 434 -23.91 2.90 3.38
N GLU A 435 -24.05 1.59 3.14
CA GLU A 435 -25.02 1.07 2.19
C GLU A 435 -26.42 0.87 2.79
N THR A 436 -26.57 1.11 4.09
CA THR A 436 -27.84 1.00 4.79
C THR A 436 -28.83 2.04 4.25
N GLY A 437 -30.12 1.67 4.15
CA GLY A 437 -31.18 2.60 3.71
C GLY A 437 -31.75 2.39 2.32
N GLY A 438 -31.27 1.36 1.60
CA GLY A 438 -31.74 1.02 0.26
C GLY A 438 -30.81 1.53 -0.85
N THR A 439 -31.19 1.22 -2.08
CA THR A 439 -30.36 1.48 -3.28
C THR A 439 -30.07 2.96 -3.49
N GLY A 440 -28.79 3.30 -3.65
CA GLY A 440 -28.32 4.61 -4.09
C GLY A 440 -28.07 5.66 -3.00
N GLN A 441 -28.24 5.35 -1.70
CA GLN A 441 -27.98 6.34 -0.64
C GLN A 441 -26.49 6.73 -0.59
N LYS A 442 -25.59 5.75 -0.59
CA LYS A 442 -24.15 5.99 -0.66
C LYS A 442 -23.74 6.71 -1.93
N ALA A 443 -24.29 6.31 -3.08
CA ALA A 443 -24.04 6.98 -4.36
C ALA A 443 -24.45 8.47 -4.33
N LYS A 444 -25.63 8.81 -3.79
CA LYS A 444 -26.05 10.21 -3.61
C LYS A 444 -25.12 10.99 -2.69
N TRP A 445 -24.68 10.37 -1.59
CA TRP A 445 -23.72 10.99 -0.67
C TRP A 445 -22.39 11.25 -1.36
N MET A 446 -21.90 10.31 -2.18
CA MET A 446 -20.68 10.50 -2.98
C MET A 446 -20.84 11.64 -3.99
N THR A 447 -21.96 11.70 -4.72
CA THR A 447 -22.24 12.83 -5.61
C THR A 447 -22.22 14.16 -4.84
N SER A 448 -22.90 14.23 -3.69
CA SER A 448 -22.93 15.42 -2.85
C SER A 448 -21.57 15.80 -2.28
N LEU A 449 -20.71 14.83 -1.96
CA LEU A 449 -19.32 15.06 -1.55
C LEU A 449 -18.58 15.84 -2.64
N PHE A 450 -18.56 15.35 -3.88
CA PHE A 450 -17.84 16.00 -4.96
C PHE A 450 -18.46 17.34 -5.38
N ASP A 451 -19.80 17.47 -5.37
CA ASP A 451 -20.46 18.77 -5.56
C ASP A 451 -19.99 19.81 -4.53
N SER A 452 -19.85 19.39 -3.27
CA SER A 452 -19.43 20.29 -2.19
C SER A 452 -17.94 20.60 -2.24
N LEU A 453 -17.10 19.67 -2.69
CA LEU A 453 -15.66 19.93 -2.91
C LEU A 453 -15.42 20.90 -4.08
N ALA A 454 -16.29 20.91 -5.09
CA ALA A 454 -16.23 21.90 -6.18
C ALA A 454 -16.66 23.30 -5.72
N ALA A 455 -17.48 23.40 -4.67
CA ALA A 455 -18.03 24.66 -4.18
C ALA A 455 -16.95 25.60 -3.62
N PRO A 456 -16.91 26.89 -4.00
CA PRO A 456 -15.89 27.85 -3.55
C PRO A 456 -15.75 27.99 -2.03
N GLU A 457 -16.83 27.83 -1.28
CA GLU A 457 -16.84 27.90 0.18
C GLU A 457 -16.09 26.75 0.87
N ASN A 458 -15.73 25.69 0.14
CA ASN A 458 -14.96 24.54 0.66
C ASN A 458 -13.58 24.43 -0.01
N ARG A 459 -13.02 25.55 -0.49
CA ARG A 459 -11.65 25.61 -1.04
C ARG A 459 -10.56 25.45 0.03
N ASP A 460 -10.92 25.68 1.28
CA ASP A 460 -10.07 25.42 2.46
C ASP A 460 -10.00 23.93 2.83
N VAL A 461 -10.96 23.12 2.37
CA VAL A 461 -10.83 21.66 2.43
C VAL A 461 -9.74 21.27 1.43
N ILE A 462 -8.70 20.54 1.85
CA ILE A 462 -7.56 20.18 0.98
C ILE A 462 -7.64 18.75 0.45
N GLY A 463 -8.67 17.99 0.79
CA GLY A 463 -8.82 16.61 0.34
C GLY A 463 -9.49 15.73 1.37
N PHE A 464 -9.41 14.42 1.14
CA PHE A 464 -9.94 13.41 2.03
C PHE A 464 -9.15 12.11 1.97
N ALA A 465 -9.22 11.30 3.02
CA ALA A 465 -8.87 9.89 2.96
C ALA A 465 -10.10 9.01 3.21
N TYR A 466 -10.42 8.18 2.23
CA TYR A 466 -11.61 7.33 2.27
C TYR A 466 -11.29 5.99 2.97
N PHE A 467 -12.08 5.63 3.96
CA PHE A 467 -11.95 4.37 4.69
C PHE A 467 -12.68 3.24 3.97
N SER A 468 -11.96 2.51 3.10
CA SER A 468 -12.55 1.47 2.25
C SER A 468 -12.43 0.09 2.89
N GLU A 469 -13.09 -0.10 4.03
CA GLU A 469 -13.09 -1.36 4.77
C GLU A 469 -14.48 -1.74 5.29
N THR A 470 -14.61 -2.96 5.82
CA THR A 470 -15.78 -3.36 6.61
C THR A 470 -15.44 -3.23 8.10
N ALA A 471 -16.18 -2.40 8.83
CA ALA A 471 -15.97 -2.21 10.26
C ALA A 471 -17.10 -2.86 11.05
N THR A 472 -16.76 -3.71 12.02
CA THR A 472 -17.72 -4.27 12.96
C THR A 472 -17.61 -3.52 14.28
N THR A 473 -18.71 -2.89 14.69
CA THR A 473 -18.82 -2.12 15.94
C THR A 473 -19.92 -2.70 16.82
N TYR A 474 -19.85 -2.48 18.13
CA TYR A 474 -20.94 -2.78 19.04
C TYR A 474 -21.65 -1.48 19.43
N VAL A 475 -22.90 -1.33 19.03
CA VAL A 475 -23.74 -0.18 19.42
C VAL A 475 -24.76 -0.70 20.42
N ASP A 476 -24.73 -0.20 21.66
CA ASP A 476 -25.60 -0.63 22.77
C ASP A 476 -25.57 -2.17 22.99
N GLY A 477 -24.40 -2.79 22.86
CA GLY A 477 -24.22 -4.24 22.99
C GLY A 477 -24.65 -5.06 21.78
N VAL A 478 -25.13 -4.43 20.70
CA VAL A 478 -25.51 -5.10 19.44
C VAL A 478 -24.38 -5.00 18.43
N ARG A 479 -23.91 -6.15 17.94
CA ARG A 479 -22.91 -6.23 16.87
C ARG A 479 -23.53 -5.71 15.56
N SER A 480 -22.93 -4.68 14.99
CA SER A 480 -23.29 -4.10 13.69
C SER A 480 -22.06 -4.03 12.80
N THR A 481 -22.14 -4.58 11.58
CA THR A 481 -21.08 -4.48 10.58
C THR A 481 -21.48 -3.46 9.52
N ASN A 482 -20.71 -2.39 9.40
CA ASN A 482 -20.84 -1.41 8.34
C ASN A 482 -19.89 -1.73 7.20
N ASP A 483 -20.40 -1.68 5.97
CA ASP A 483 -19.60 -1.84 4.76
C ASP A 483 -19.29 -0.47 4.14
N TRP A 484 -18.11 0.07 4.45
CA TRP A 484 -17.68 1.38 3.97
C TRP A 484 -17.01 1.31 2.60
N ARG A 485 -16.59 0.12 2.15
CA ARG A 485 -15.78 -0.09 0.93
C ARG A 485 -16.30 0.65 -0.29
N LEU A 486 -15.42 1.26 -1.09
CA LEU A 486 -15.83 1.97 -2.31
C LEU A 486 -16.52 1.04 -3.32
N ASN A 487 -16.07 -0.21 -3.37
CA ASN A 487 -16.57 -1.27 -4.24
C ASN A 487 -17.62 -2.17 -3.56
N SER A 488 -18.29 -1.70 -2.51
CA SER A 488 -19.40 -2.41 -1.86
C SER A 488 -20.56 -2.67 -2.83
N ARG A 489 -20.82 -1.74 -3.76
CA ARG A 489 -21.81 -1.87 -4.82
C ARG A 489 -21.38 -1.17 -6.12
N PRO A 490 -21.89 -1.60 -7.30
CA PRO A 490 -21.58 -0.97 -8.58
C PRO A 490 -22.01 0.49 -8.69
N ASP A 491 -23.16 0.87 -8.13
CA ASP A 491 -23.68 2.25 -8.16
C ASP A 491 -22.82 3.20 -7.31
N SER A 492 -22.41 2.76 -6.11
CA SER A 492 -21.48 3.49 -5.25
C SER A 492 -20.11 3.70 -5.93
N LEU A 493 -19.52 2.62 -6.47
CA LEU A 493 -18.25 2.70 -7.18
C LEU A 493 -18.32 3.65 -8.39
N ALA A 494 -19.40 3.57 -9.18
CA ALA A 494 -19.60 4.43 -10.35
C ALA A 494 -19.75 5.91 -9.96
N ALA A 495 -20.50 6.21 -8.89
CA ALA A 495 -20.65 7.58 -8.39
C ALA A 495 -19.31 8.16 -7.91
N PHE A 496 -18.53 7.37 -7.15
CA PHE A 496 -17.20 7.80 -6.72
C PHE A 496 -16.26 8.02 -7.91
N SER A 497 -16.19 7.06 -8.84
CA SER A 497 -15.32 7.13 -10.02
C SER A 497 -15.65 8.31 -10.94
N THR A 498 -16.93 8.65 -11.05
CA THR A 498 -17.37 9.85 -11.79
C THR A 498 -16.93 11.12 -11.07
N GLY A 499 -17.11 11.17 -9.75
CA GLY A 499 -16.80 12.35 -8.95
C GLY A 499 -15.30 12.65 -8.86
N ILE A 500 -14.45 11.65 -8.64
CA ILE A 500 -13.00 11.84 -8.49
C ILE A 500 -12.31 12.29 -9.77
N LYS A 501 -12.92 12.05 -10.94
CA LYS A 501 -12.44 12.48 -12.26
C LYS A 501 -12.90 13.89 -12.65
N ARG A 502 -13.68 14.56 -11.81
CA ARG A 502 -14.16 15.92 -12.09
C ARG A 502 -13.01 16.92 -12.07
N THR A 503 -12.96 17.79 -13.06
CA THR A 503 -11.91 18.81 -13.21
C THR A 503 -12.17 20.09 -12.42
N ASP A 504 -13.35 20.26 -11.82
CA ASP A 504 -13.73 21.43 -11.00
C ASP A 504 -13.46 21.27 -9.50
N THR A 505 -12.83 20.15 -9.11
CA THR A 505 -12.55 19.78 -7.71
C THR A 505 -11.07 19.90 -7.33
N ASP A 506 -10.19 20.38 -8.21
CA ASP A 506 -8.75 20.60 -7.97
C ASP A 506 -7.93 19.33 -7.64
N PHE A 507 -8.41 18.13 -7.99
CA PHE A 507 -7.56 16.93 -7.97
C PHE A 507 -6.59 16.95 -9.17
N ASP A 508 -5.32 16.63 -8.91
CA ASP A 508 -4.31 16.36 -9.94
C ASP A 508 -3.73 14.97 -9.69
N LEU A 509 -4.36 13.97 -10.31
CA LEU A 509 -4.16 12.55 -10.05
C LEU A 509 -3.91 11.81 -11.36
N GLN A 510 -3.06 10.78 -11.30
CA GLN A 510 -2.83 9.93 -12.47
C GLN A 510 -4.02 9.00 -12.73
N GLU A 511 -4.37 8.80 -13.99
CA GLU A 511 -5.29 7.73 -14.38
C GLU A 511 -4.64 6.36 -14.13
N VAL A 512 -5.44 5.41 -13.64
CA VAL A 512 -5.01 4.01 -13.53
C VAL A 512 -5.63 3.26 -14.70
N THR A 513 -4.78 2.84 -15.64
CA THR A 513 -5.20 2.04 -16.80
C THR A 513 -5.43 0.60 -16.38
N GLN A 514 -6.51 0.00 -16.88
CA GLN A 514 -6.87 -1.39 -16.60
C GLN A 514 -5.90 -2.40 -17.19
#